data_AF-A0A2V9KW80-F1
#
_entry.id   AF-A0A2V9KW80-F1
#
_cell.length_a   1.000
_cell.length_b   1.000
_cell.length_c   1.000
_cell.angle_alpha   90.00
_cell.angle_beta   90.00
_cell.angle_gamma   90.00
#
_symmetry.space_group_name_H-M   'P 1'
#
loop_
_entity.id
_entity.type
_entity.pdbx_description
1 polymer ?
#
loop_
_entity_poly.entity_id
_entity_poly.type
_entity_poly.pdbx_seq_one_letter_code
_entity_poly.pdbx_strand_id
1 'polypeptide(L)'
;MWSPQASVPIFFDFPGGTVRQLLDSFVSQFPAYQWREDKGIIHVFWHGTHLPLADVAISYPGARGKTLGQMRSDIPDIPEIKAWLDSNHCSHDQGLANYTIGPLPQPFSVDGGSMTLAQLLDQVATKSGQNYWSIVQTPPGKPCDVDISIE
;
A
#
# COMPACT_ATOMS: atom_id res chain seq x y z
N MET A 1 -1.36 3.98 30.30
CA MET A 1 0.04 4.15 29.88
C MET A 1 0.24 3.23 28.68
N TRP A 2 0.17 3.78 27.47
CA TRP A 2 0.39 3.03 26.23
C TRP A 2 1.90 2.89 26.04
N SER A 3 2.40 1.66 25.95
CA SER A 3 3.78 1.40 25.50
C SER A 3 3.68 1.01 24.03
N PRO A 4 4.37 1.70 23.10
CA PRO A 4 4.46 1.23 21.72
C PRO A 4 5.13 -0.14 21.76
N GLN A 5 4.47 -1.19 21.25
CA GLN A 5 5.13 -2.47 21.02
C GLN A 5 6.34 -2.19 20.13
N ALA A 6 7.55 -2.38 20.69
CA ALA A 6 8.78 -2.27 19.94
C ALA A 6 8.66 -3.20 18.73
N SER A 7 8.74 -2.64 17.52
CA SER A 7 8.84 -3.42 16.29
C SER A 7 10.04 -4.36 16.43
N VAL A 8 9.79 -5.68 16.40
CA VAL A 8 10.87 -6.66 16.45
C VAL A 8 11.61 -6.55 15.12
N PRO A 9 12.89 -6.12 15.11
CA PRO A 9 13.64 -6.00 13.87
C PRO A 9 13.82 -7.37 13.24
N ILE A 10 13.46 -7.48 11.97
CA ILE A 10 13.74 -8.66 11.16
C ILE A 10 15.16 -8.51 10.62
N PHE A 11 16.05 -9.43 11.01
CA PHE A 11 17.38 -9.54 10.45
C PHE A 11 17.33 -10.52 9.29
N PHE A 12 17.75 -10.08 8.10
CA PHE A 12 17.84 -10.92 6.92
C PHE A 12 19.28 -10.90 6.42
N ASP A 13 19.82 -12.07 6.12
CA ASP A 13 21.12 -12.18 5.47
C ASP A 13 20.93 -12.12 3.95
N PHE A 14 21.54 -11.12 3.31
CA PHE A 14 21.59 -11.00 1.85
C PHE A 14 23.04 -10.78 1.40
N PRO A 15 23.68 -11.79 0.78
CA PRO A 15 25.08 -11.72 0.37
C PRO A 15 25.33 -10.83 -0.85
N GLY A 16 24.31 -10.11 -1.35
CA GLY A 16 24.38 -9.23 -2.52
C GLY A 16 23.72 -9.86 -3.76
N GLY A 17 23.30 -9.01 -4.70
CA GLY A 17 22.59 -9.43 -5.90
C GLY A 17 21.61 -8.37 -6.43
N THR A 18 20.64 -8.83 -7.20
CA THR A 18 19.55 -8.01 -7.76
C THR A 18 18.42 -7.80 -6.74
N VAL A 19 17.58 -6.78 -6.95
CA VAL A 19 16.35 -6.55 -6.15
C VAL A 19 15.44 -7.79 -6.15
N ARG A 20 15.33 -8.48 -7.29
CA ARG A 20 14.61 -9.76 -7.41
C ARG A 20 15.17 -10.81 -6.46
N GLN A 21 16.49 -11.00 -6.43
CA GLN A 21 17.14 -11.97 -5.53
C GLN A 21 16.96 -11.61 -4.05
N LEU A 22 16.93 -10.31 -3.73
CA LEU A 22 16.64 -9.83 -2.38
C LEU A 22 15.22 -10.22 -1.96
N LEU A 23 14.22 -9.93 -2.81
CA LEU A 23 12.81 -10.24 -2.54
C LEU A 23 12.57 -11.76 -2.48
N ASP A 24 13.19 -12.53 -3.37
CA ASP A 24 13.15 -13.99 -3.37
C ASP A 24 13.75 -14.57 -2.07
N SER A 25 14.89 -14.03 -1.63
CA SER A 25 15.52 -14.44 -0.37
C SER A 25 14.64 -14.09 0.84
N PHE A 26 13.99 -12.93 0.83
CA PHE A 26 13.06 -12.52 1.88
C PHE A 26 11.87 -13.48 1.97
N VAL A 27 11.15 -13.75 0.88
CA VAL A 27 9.99 -14.66 0.91
C VAL A 27 10.38 -16.10 1.22
N SER A 28 11.62 -16.52 0.90
CA SER A 28 12.13 -17.84 1.29
C SER A 28 12.29 -18.00 2.81
N GLN A 29 12.65 -16.92 3.52
CA GLN A 29 12.83 -16.91 4.98
C GLN A 29 11.52 -16.60 5.70
N PHE A 30 10.63 -15.85 5.05
CA PHE A 30 9.31 -15.47 5.54
C PHE A 30 8.23 -15.95 4.56
N PRO A 31 7.91 -17.27 4.53
CA PRO A 31 6.99 -17.85 3.56
C PRO A 31 5.54 -17.39 3.73
N ALA A 32 5.27 -16.69 4.84
CA ALA A 32 4.04 -15.96 5.02
C ALA A 32 3.94 -14.73 4.10
N TYR A 33 4.93 -14.40 3.27
CA TYR A 33 4.87 -13.31 2.29
C TYR A 33 5.06 -13.85 0.86
N GLN A 34 4.52 -13.12 -0.10
CA GLN A 34 4.70 -13.35 -1.53
C GLN A 34 4.95 -12.00 -2.21
N TRP A 35 5.64 -11.98 -3.34
CA TRP A 35 5.82 -10.76 -4.11
C TRP A 35 5.62 -11.03 -5.60
N ARG A 36 5.19 -10.00 -6.34
CA ARG A 36 5.11 -10.01 -7.80
C ARG A 36 5.54 -8.67 -8.36
N GLU A 37 5.95 -8.68 -9.62
CA GLU A 37 6.27 -7.46 -10.38
C GLU A 37 5.28 -7.37 -11.54
N ASP A 38 4.57 -6.25 -11.65
CA ASP A 38 3.75 -5.94 -12.83
C ASP A 38 4.11 -4.54 -13.34
N LYS A 39 4.41 -4.42 -14.64
CA LYS A 39 4.81 -3.15 -15.30
C LYS A 39 5.90 -2.35 -14.57
N GLY A 40 6.83 -3.02 -13.89
CA GLY A 40 7.92 -2.39 -13.15
C GLY A 40 7.55 -1.91 -11.74
N ILE A 41 6.34 -2.21 -11.27
CA ILE A 41 5.89 -1.96 -9.89
C ILE A 41 6.00 -3.25 -9.10
N ILE A 42 6.59 -3.17 -7.91
CA ILE A 42 6.75 -4.30 -6.99
C ILE A 42 5.56 -4.32 -6.04
N HIS A 43 4.86 -5.45 -5.98
CA HIS A 43 3.76 -5.66 -5.04
C HIS A 43 4.18 -6.78 -4.08
N VAL A 44 4.09 -6.50 -2.78
CA VAL A 44 4.35 -7.47 -1.70
C VAL A 44 3.04 -7.76 -0.98
N PHE A 45 2.73 -9.03 -0.76
CA PHE A 45 1.52 -9.49 -0.10
C PHE A 45 1.85 -10.47 1.01
N TRP A 46 0.91 -10.64 1.93
CA TRP A 46 0.93 -11.75 2.88
C TRP A 46 0.37 -13.02 2.18
N HIS A 47 1.10 -14.12 2.22
CA HIS A 47 0.77 -15.42 1.65
C HIS A 47 -0.49 -16.00 2.33
N GLY A 48 -1.47 -16.40 1.54
CA GLY A 48 -2.76 -16.94 2.03
C GLY A 48 -3.84 -15.88 2.32
N THR A 49 -3.52 -14.59 2.19
CA THR A 49 -4.49 -13.50 2.19
C THR A 49 -4.35 -12.71 0.90
N HIS A 50 -5.04 -13.17 -0.13
CA HIS A 50 -5.45 -12.26 -1.20
C HIS A 50 -6.18 -11.11 -0.52
N LEU A 51 -5.57 -9.92 -0.45
CA LEU A 51 -6.18 -8.74 0.15
C LEU A 51 -7.30 -8.29 -0.79
N PRO A 52 -8.58 -8.63 -0.52
CA PRO A 52 -9.66 -8.41 -1.47
C PRO A 52 -9.87 -6.92 -1.73
N LEU A 53 -9.37 -6.07 -0.83
CA LEU A 53 -9.36 -4.63 -0.97
C LEU A 53 -8.63 -4.15 -2.25
N ALA A 54 -7.53 -4.81 -2.65
CA ALA A 54 -6.79 -4.45 -3.85
C ALA A 54 -7.62 -4.62 -5.13
N ASP A 55 -8.57 -5.55 -5.11
CA ASP A 55 -9.42 -5.90 -6.25
C ASP A 55 -10.80 -5.24 -6.20
N VAL A 56 -11.05 -4.38 -5.21
CA VAL A 56 -12.29 -3.60 -5.16
C VAL A 56 -12.38 -2.75 -6.41
N ALA A 57 -13.45 -2.99 -7.18
CA ALA A 57 -13.79 -2.19 -8.34
C ALA A 57 -14.30 -0.82 -7.87
N ILE A 58 -13.70 0.23 -8.41
CA ILE A 58 -13.99 1.62 -8.10
C ILE A 58 -14.43 2.35 -9.37
N SER A 59 -15.42 3.23 -9.22
CA SER A 59 -15.76 4.22 -10.24
C SER A 59 -15.08 5.55 -9.89
N TYR A 60 -13.82 5.71 -10.27
CA TYR A 60 -13.02 6.86 -9.87
C TYR A 60 -13.29 8.08 -10.77
N PRO A 61 -13.67 9.25 -10.23
CA PRO A 61 -13.94 10.44 -11.04
C PRO A 61 -12.68 11.09 -11.63
N GLY A 62 -11.49 10.62 -11.23
CA GLY A 62 -10.21 11.26 -11.54
C GLY A 62 -9.87 12.34 -10.53
N ALA A 63 -8.60 12.75 -10.53
CA ALA A 63 -8.09 13.82 -9.69
C ALA A 63 -7.14 14.71 -10.49
N ARG A 64 -7.17 16.01 -10.23
CA ARG A 64 -6.28 16.99 -10.86
C ARG A 64 -5.60 17.84 -9.82
N GLY A 65 -4.30 18.06 -10.00
CA GLY A 65 -3.50 18.94 -9.17
C GLY A 65 -3.37 18.47 -7.71
N LYS A 66 -3.47 17.16 -7.45
CA LYS A 66 -3.35 16.60 -6.11
C LYS A 66 -1.90 16.23 -5.81
N THR A 67 -1.50 16.42 -4.56
CA THR A 67 -0.23 15.89 -4.04
C THR A 67 -0.40 14.44 -3.63
N LEU A 68 0.73 13.74 -3.44
CA LEU A 68 0.71 12.35 -2.99
C LEU A 68 0.05 12.22 -1.61
N GLY A 69 0.33 13.17 -0.70
CA GLY A 69 -0.30 13.20 0.63
C GLY A 69 -1.82 13.36 0.54
N GLN A 70 -2.31 14.25 -0.32
CA GLN A 70 -3.76 14.39 -0.55
C GLN A 70 -4.36 13.10 -1.12
N MET A 71 -3.71 12.47 -2.10
CA MET A 71 -4.16 11.19 -2.64
C MET A 71 -4.22 10.11 -1.57
N ARG A 72 -3.21 9.98 -0.70
CA ARG A 72 -3.21 9.02 0.41
C ARG A 72 -4.37 9.26 1.37
N SER A 73 -4.70 10.52 1.68
CA SER A 73 -5.83 10.86 2.54
C SER A 73 -7.19 10.61 1.88
N ASP A 74 -7.29 10.77 0.56
CA ASP A 74 -8.57 10.68 -0.17
C ASP A 74 -8.95 9.24 -0.57
N ILE A 75 -7.97 8.35 -0.77
CA ILE A 75 -8.22 6.96 -1.21
C ILE A 75 -9.16 6.19 -0.25
N PRO A 76 -8.99 6.25 1.08
CA PRO A 76 -9.90 5.60 2.02
C PRO A 76 -11.33 6.14 1.97
N ASP A 77 -11.51 7.39 1.54
CA ASP A 77 -12.81 8.05 1.43
C ASP A 77 -13.53 7.78 0.09
N ILE A 78 -12.90 7.06 -0.83
CA ILE A 78 -13.57 6.58 -2.05
C ILE A 78 -14.74 5.68 -1.63
N PRO A 79 -15.98 5.93 -2.09
CA PRO A 79 -17.18 5.25 -1.58
C PRO A 79 -17.10 3.72 -1.55
N GLU A 80 -16.55 3.11 -2.59
CA GLU A 80 -16.40 1.66 -2.71
C GLU A 80 -15.33 1.11 -1.76
N ILE A 81 -14.25 1.86 -1.54
CA ILE A 81 -13.19 1.52 -0.58
C ILE A 81 -13.72 1.63 0.85
N LYS A 82 -14.39 2.74 1.15
CA LYS A 82 -15.05 2.96 2.44
C LYS A 82 -16.09 1.87 2.74
N ALA A 83 -16.94 1.54 1.77
CA ALA A 83 -17.94 0.49 1.93
C ALA A 83 -17.30 -0.89 2.18
N TRP A 84 -16.17 -1.18 1.52
CA TRP A 84 -15.40 -2.39 1.79
C TRP A 84 -14.84 -2.42 3.21
N LEU A 85 -14.22 -1.31 3.66
CA LEU A 85 -13.69 -1.18 5.02
C LEU A 85 -14.78 -1.37 6.07
N ASP A 86 -15.92 -0.69 5.90
CA ASP A 86 -17.08 -0.80 6.79
C ASP A 86 -17.64 -2.23 6.83
N SER A 87 -17.78 -2.89 5.68
CA SER A 87 -18.31 -4.26 5.58
C SER A 87 -17.39 -5.32 6.19
N ASN A 88 -16.09 -5.06 6.22
CA ASN A 88 -15.09 -5.95 6.82
C ASN A 88 -14.73 -5.56 8.25
N HIS A 89 -15.41 -4.56 8.83
CA HIS A 89 -15.13 -4.01 10.16
C HIS A 89 -13.67 -3.58 10.33
N CYS A 90 -13.09 -3.01 9.27
CA CYS A 90 -11.72 -2.55 9.23
C CYS A 90 -11.65 -1.02 9.29
N SER A 91 -10.70 -0.50 10.07
CA SER A 91 -10.41 0.94 10.11
C SER A 91 -9.20 1.25 9.23
N HIS A 92 -9.13 2.47 8.72
CA HIS A 92 -7.92 2.97 8.06
C HIS A 92 -7.13 3.81 9.07
N ASP A 93 -5.95 3.35 9.48
CA ASP A 93 -5.06 4.11 10.35
C ASP A 93 -4.15 5.01 9.49
N GLN A 94 -4.21 6.32 9.69
CA GLN A 94 -3.30 7.28 9.02
C GLN A 94 -1.95 7.44 9.76
N GLY A 95 -1.70 6.62 10.79
CA GLY A 95 -0.63 6.78 11.76
C GLY A 95 0.82 6.57 11.29
N LEU A 96 1.06 6.17 10.04
CA LEU A 96 2.41 5.91 9.51
C LEU A 96 2.89 6.94 8.47
N ALA A 97 2.33 8.16 8.48
CA ALA A 97 2.90 9.26 7.72
C ALA A 97 4.23 9.73 8.35
N ASN A 98 5.33 9.05 8.01
CA ASN A 98 6.66 9.58 8.23
C ASN A 98 6.79 10.92 7.49
N TYR A 99 7.17 11.95 8.23
CA TYR A 99 7.56 13.25 7.69
C TYR A 99 8.70 13.07 6.70
N THR A 100 8.42 13.10 5.40
CA THR A 100 9.46 13.21 4.39
C THR A 100 9.97 14.65 4.37
N ILE A 101 11.15 14.88 4.94
CA ILE A 101 11.96 16.07 4.67
C ILE A 101 12.52 15.89 3.27
N GLY A 102 11.76 16.34 2.27
CA GLY A 102 12.08 16.21 0.86
C GLY A 102 11.61 17.44 0.07
N PRO A 103 11.90 17.51 -1.24
CA PRO A 103 11.39 18.56 -2.10
C PRO A 103 9.86 18.66 -2.00
N LEU A 104 9.33 19.87 -2.20
CA LEU A 104 7.89 20.15 -2.10
C LEU A 104 7.08 19.13 -2.92
N PRO A 105 5.99 18.57 -2.37
CA PRO A 105 5.17 17.59 -3.07
C PRO A 105 4.70 18.16 -4.41
N GLN A 106 5.09 17.52 -5.52
CA GLN A 106 4.67 17.94 -6.85
C GLN A 106 3.23 17.50 -7.09
N PRO A 107 2.34 18.41 -7.54
CA PRO A 107 0.98 18.04 -7.90
C PRO A 107 0.95 17.23 -9.20
N PHE A 108 0.12 16.19 -9.25
CA PHE A 108 -0.10 15.37 -10.42
C PHE A 108 -1.60 15.18 -10.68
N SER A 109 -1.92 14.53 -11.79
CA SER A 109 -3.29 14.19 -12.16
C SER A 109 -3.41 12.69 -12.41
N VAL A 110 -4.54 12.14 -11.99
CA VAL A 110 -4.91 10.74 -12.16
C VAL A 110 -6.17 10.68 -13.00
N ASP A 111 -6.16 9.80 -13.99
CA ASP A 111 -7.27 9.67 -14.92
C ASP A 111 -8.47 9.00 -14.23
N GLY A 112 -9.66 9.46 -14.58
CA GLY A 112 -10.91 8.85 -14.10
C GLY A 112 -11.30 7.61 -14.91
N GLY A 113 -12.11 6.75 -14.33
CA GLY A 113 -12.64 5.56 -15.00
C GLY A 113 -12.99 4.43 -14.03
N SER A 114 -13.49 3.33 -14.59
CA SER A 114 -13.69 2.08 -13.88
C SER A 114 -12.36 1.32 -13.79
N MET A 115 -11.88 1.07 -12.58
CA MET A 115 -10.62 0.37 -12.33
C MET A 115 -10.68 -0.36 -10.98
N THR A 116 -9.67 -1.15 -10.65
CA THR A 116 -9.51 -1.68 -9.28
C THR A 116 -8.70 -0.72 -8.41
N LEU A 117 -8.74 -0.88 -7.09
CA LEU A 117 -7.84 -0.14 -6.20
C LEU A 117 -6.38 -0.32 -6.59
N ALA A 118 -5.94 -1.55 -6.89
CA ALA A 118 -4.57 -1.80 -7.33
C ALA A 118 -4.21 -0.96 -8.57
N GLN A 119 -5.10 -0.89 -9.56
CA GLN A 119 -4.89 -0.07 -10.77
C GLN A 119 -4.86 1.43 -10.46
N LEU A 120 -5.65 1.90 -9.49
CA LEU A 120 -5.55 3.28 -9.02
C LEU A 120 -4.20 3.55 -8.37
N LEU A 121 -3.73 2.65 -7.50
CA LEU A 121 -2.43 2.77 -6.83
C LEU A 121 -1.27 2.73 -7.84
N ASP A 122 -1.35 1.89 -8.87
CA ASP A 122 -0.38 1.87 -9.98
C ASP A 122 -0.31 3.22 -10.71
N GLN A 123 -1.47 3.83 -11.00
CA GLN A 123 -1.53 5.15 -11.62
C GLN A 123 -0.96 6.23 -10.69
N VAL A 124 -1.32 6.20 -9.40
CA VAL A 124 -0.83 7.16 -8.42
C VAL A 124 0.69 7.06 -8.29
N ALA A 125 1.23 5.85 -8.15
CA ALA A 125 2.68 5.61 -8.08
C ALA A 125 3.37 6.17 -9.32
N THR A 126 2.93 5.75 -10.51
CA THR A 126 3.51 6.17 -11.79
C THR A 126 3.47 7.69 -11.98
N LYS A 127 2.34 8.35 -11.68
CA LYS A 127 2.15 9.79 -11.92
C LYS A 127 2.82 10.67 -10.86
N SER A 128 3.04 10.13 -9.66
CA SER A 128 3.77 10.81 -8.58
C SER A 128 5.28 10.61 -8.64
N GLY A 129 5.77 9.74 -9.53
CA GLY A 129 7.19 9.41 -9.66
C GLY A 129 7.68 8.34 -8.67
N GLN A 130 6.74 7.70 -7.98
CA GLN A 130 6.96 6.60 -7.05
C GLN A 130 6.98 5.26 -7.78
N ASN A 131 7.56 4.25 -7.15
CA ASN A 131 7.70 2.91 -7.74
C ASN A 131 7.16 1.80 -6.83
N TYR A 132 6.62 2.16 -5.66
CA TYR A 132 6.14 1.22 -4.68
C TYR A 132 4.80 1.64 -4.10
N TRP A 133 3.95 0.66 -3.81
CA TRP A 133 2.80 0.83 -2.94
C TRP A 133 2.53 -0.47 -2.18
N SER A 134 1.88 -0.36 -1.03
CA SER A 134 1.50 -1.50 -0.20
C SER A 134 0.14 -1.32 0.43
N ILE A 135 -0.56 -2.44 0.59
CA ILE A 135 -1.73 -2.56 1.45
C ILE A 135 -1.35 -3.53 2.55
N VAL A 136 -1.39 -3.10 3.81
CA VAL A 136 -1.07 -3.92 4.96
C VAL A 136 -2.30 -4.00 5.84
N GLN A 137 -2.70 -5.22 6.21
CA GLN A 137 -3.78 -5.45 7.16
C GLN A 137 -3.20 -6.02 8.46
N THR A 138 -3.76 -5.65 9.60
CA THR A 138 -3.36 -6.23 10.89
C THR A 138 -3.57 -7.75 10.92
N PRO A 139 -2.69 -8.50 11.61
CA PRO A 139 -2.83 -9.95 11.71
C PRO A 139 -4.15 -10.38 12.39
N PRO A 140 -4.64 -11.60 12.11
CA PRO A 140 -5.81 -12.17 12.78
C PRO A 140 -5.69 -12.11 14.31
N GLY A 141 -6.77 -11.74 15.00
CA GLY A 141 -6.82 -11.65 16.47
C GLY A 141 -6.48 -10.27 17.05
N LYS A 142 -6.17 -9.29 16.22
CA LYS A 142 -6.11 -7.85 16.57
C LYS A 142 -7.29 -7.08 15.93
N PRO A 143 -7.61 -5.85 16.38
CA PRO A 143 -8.52 -4.97 15.64
C PRO A 143 -8.10 -4.89 14.17
N CYS A 144 -9.06 -4.96 13.24
CA CYS A 144 -8.75 -4.87 11.81
C CYS A 144 -8.39 -3.43 11.47
N ASP A 145 -7.11 -3.19 11.18
CA ASP A 145 -6.62 -1.92 10.66
C ASP A 145 -5.92 -2.17 9.33
N VAL A 146 -6.19 -1.30 8.36
CA VAL A 146 -5.59 -1.34 7.03
C VAL A 146 -4.78 -0.07 6.82
N ASP A 147 -3.52 -0.25 6.44
CA ASP A 147 -2.64 0.82 5.98
C ASP A 147 -2.47 0.74 4.46
N ILE A 148 -2.66 1.87 3.78
CA ILE A 148 -2.42 2.01 2.33
C ILE A 148 -1.28 3.02 2.15
N SER A 149 -0.13 2.54 1.70
CA SER A 149 1.09 3.32 1.55
C SER A 149 1.55 3.37 0.08
N ILE A 150 2.16 4.48 -0.34
CA ILE A 150 2.66 4.70 -1.72
C ILE A 150 3.97 5.45 -1.65
N GLU A 151 5.12 4.86 -1.99
CA GLU A 151 6.46 5.40 -1.74
C GLU A 151 7.40 5.40 -2.94
#